data_AF-A0A2W0CXF8-F1
#
_entry.id   AF-A0A2W0CXF8-F1
#
_cell.length_a   1.000
_cell.length_b   1.000
_cell.length_c   1.000
_cell.angle_alpha   90.00
_cell.angle_beta   90.00
_cell.angle_gamma   90.00
#
_symmetry.space_group_name_H-M   'P 1'
#
loop_
_entity.id
_entity.type
_entity.pdbx_description
1 polymer ?
#
loop_
_entity_poly.entity_id
_entity_poly.type
_entity_poly.pdbx_seq_one_letter_code
_entity_poly.pdbx_strand_id
1 'polypeptide(L)'
;MTNFNQMDMEYKLDYLSDLLADQILKSGDTYTSLTSAQQESVKVGFHSDLANENIEVTTELIEAVKVEFSSSPMADMLIEYIETNAVEVTAAQQEVMDVLKVGRKVSIVKLSEFGFPQLIHTVIESIKVDRYAQYNNALYITHKPKRKRNTWTDVILPYQHVTVYDGWIDFDIDSASKVTLRSNERVTVKQSKYGSFDPRFIQDIQSILSVTPLISINSRKEAITC
;
A
#
# COMPACT_ATOMS: atom_id res chain seq x y z
N MET A 1 -16.90 22.65 0.76
CA MET A 1 -17.35 21.27 1.05
C MET A 1 -16.35 20.65 1.98
N THR A 2 -16.79 20.27 3.17
CA THR A 2 -15.98 19.51 4.13
C THR A 2 -15.91 18.07 3.61
N ASN A 3 -14.72 17.48 3.54
CA ASN A 3 -14.55 16.07 3.18
C ASN A 3 -15.17 15.22 4.30
N PHE A 4 -15.94 14.17 3.96
CA PHE A 4 -16.55 13.25 4.95
C PHE A 4 -15.57 12.82 6.03
N ASN A 5 -14.35 12.48 5.64
CA ASN A 5 -13.32 11.96 6.55
C ASN A 5 -12.89 13.00 7.61
N GLN A 6 -13.12 14.29 7.38
CA GLN A 6 -12.81 15.41 8.27
C GLN A 6 -13.99 15.87 9.15
N MET A 7 -15.19 15.33 8.92
CA MET A 7 -16.36 15.64 9.73
C MET A 7 -16.23 15.01 11.13
N ASP A 8 -16.91 15.62 12.12
CA ASP A 8 -17.12 14.95 13.40
C ASP A 8 -18.06 13.75 13.24
N MET A 9 -18.15 12.92 14.29
CA MET A 9 -18.88 11.66 14.23
C MET A 9 -20.38 11.87 14.02
N GLU A 10 -20.97 12.91 14.61
CA GLU A 10 -22.41 13.18 14.49
C GLU A 10 -22.78 13.48 13.02
N TYR A 11 -22.03 14.38 12.37
CA TYR A 11 -22.24 14.66 10.94
C TYR A 11 -21.93 13.46 10.04
N LYS A 12 -20.97 12.59 10.41
CA LYS A 12 -20.70 11.36 9.65
C LYS A 12 -21.90 10.41 9.67
N LEU A 13 -22.55 10.26 10.83
CA LEU A 13 -23.71 9.40 10.99
C LEU A 13 -24.91 9.91 10.18
N ASP A 14 -25.19 11.21 10.26
CA ASP A 14 -26.26 11.85 9.47
C ASP A 14 -26.00 11.66 7.96
N TYR A 15 -24.77 11.93 7.52
CA TYR A 15 -24.40 11.81 6.11
C TYR A 15 -24.55 10.37 5.58
N LEU A 16 -24.13 9.37 6.36
CA LEU A 16 -24.32 7.96 5.97
C LEU A 16 -25.79 7.56 5.94
N SER A 17 -26.60 8.08 6.88
CA SER A 17 -28.04 7.88 6.90
C SER A 17 -28.69 8.41 5.63
N ASP A 18 -28.33 9.63 5.21
CA ASP A 18 -28.84 10.24 3.99
C ASP A 18 -28.47 9.42 2.74
N LEU A 19 -27.21 9.00 2.63
CA LEU A 19 -26.76 8.15 1.52
C LEU A 19 -27.57 6.84 1.42
N LEU A 20 -27.77 6.16 2.55
CA LEU A 20 -28.54 4.91 2.56
C LEU A 20 -30.02 5.16 2.27
N ALA A 21 -30.60 6.22 2.85
CA ALA A 21 -31.99 6.60 2.62
C ALA A 21 -32.24 6.91 1.14
N ASP A 22 -31.33 7.60 0.46
CA ASP A 22 -31.41 7.88 -0.97
C ASP A 22 -31.43 6.60 -1.82
N GLN A 23 -30.64 5.59 -1.45
CA GLN A 23 -30.69 4.30 -2.15
C GLN A 23 -31.99 3.53 -1.90
N ILE A 24 -32.51 3.57 -0.68
CA ILE A 24 -33.80 2.94 -0.32
C ILE A 24 -34.94 3.63 -1.09
N LEU A 25 -34.96 4.96 -1.15
CA LEU A 25 -35.98 5.76 -1.82
C LEU A 25 -36.09 5.44 -3.31
N LYS A 26 -34.97 5.15 -3.99
CA LYS A 26 -34.97 4.69 -5.39
C LYS A 26 -35.78 3.40 -5.59
N SER A 27 -35.94 2.58 -4.54
CA SER A 27 -36.71 1.34 -4.57
C SER A 27 -38.19 1.52 -4.23
N GLY A 28 -38.59 2.68 -3.71
CA GLY A 28 -39.99 3.07 -3.50
C GLY A 28 -40.69 2.50 -2.26
N ASP A 29 -39.97 1.83 -1.35
CA ASP A 29 -40.51 1.27 -0.11
C ASP A 29 -39.43 1.28 1.00
N THR A 30 -39.82 0.92 2.21
CA THR A 30 -38.95 0.67 3.36
C THR A 30 -38.08 -0.58 3.16
N TYR A 31 -36.83 -0.55 3.63
CA TYR A 31 -35.85 -1.62 3.39
C TYR A 31 -36.35 -3.02 3.80
N THR A 32 -37.09 -3.13 4.90
CA THR A 32 -37.63 -4.41 5.41
C THR A 32 -38.73 -5.01 4.54
N SER A 33 -39.40 -4.18 3.73
CA SER A 33 -40.48 -4.60 2.83
C SER A 33 -39.97 -4.93 1.42
N LEU A 34 -38.70 -4.61 1.13
CA LEU A 34 -38.08 -4.90 -0.15
C LEU A 34 -37.85 -6.40 -0.34
N THR A 35 -37.94 -6.86 -1.59
CA THR A 35 -37.50 -8.20 -1.97
C THR A 35 -35.99 -8.33 -1.82
N SER A 36 -35.47 -9.56 -1.69
CA SER A 36 -34.02 -9.80 -1.57
C SER A 36 -33.21 -9.20 -2.74
N ALA A 37 -33.76 -9.22 -3.97
CA ALA A 37 -33.11 -8.61 -5.12
C ALA A 37 -33.05 -7.07 -5.04
N GLN A 38 -34.09 -6.43 -4.48
CA GLN A 38 -34.10 -4.98 -4.25
C GLN A 38 -33.17 -4.60 -3.08
N GLN A 39 -33.15 -5.38 -2.01
CA GLN A 39 -32.21 -5.18 -0.90
C GLN A 39 -30.75 -5.26 -1.38
N GLU A 40 -30.45 -6.21 -2.27
CA GLU A 40 -29.14 -6.32 -2.91
C GLU A 40 -28.83 -5.09 -3.78
N SER A 41 -29.80 -4.62 -4.58
CA SER A 41 -29.63 -3.40 -5.37
C SER A 41 -29.36 -2.16 -4.51
N VAL A 42 -30.05 -2.01 -3.38
CA VAL A 42 -29.82 -0.91 -2.43
C VAL A 42 -28.39 -0.98 -1.87
N LYS A 43 -27.96 -2.18 -1.46
CA LYS A 43 -26.61 -2.41 -0.94
C LYS A 43 -25.54 -2.04 -1.96
N VAL A 44 -25.65 -2.54 -3.19
CA VAL A 44 -24.70 -2.24 -4.28
C VAL A 44 -24.66 -0.75 -4.57
N GLY A 45 -25.81 -0.08 -4.56
CA GLY A 45 -25.89 1.38 -4.71
C GLY A 45 -25.17 2.11 -3.58
N PHE A 46 -25.40 1.70 -2.33
CA PHE A 46 -24.79 2.32 -1.16
C PHE A 46 -23.26 2.14 -1.16
N HIS A 47 -22.77 0.94 -1.45
CA HIS A 47 -21.33 0.68 -1.65
C HIS A 47 -20.71 1.54 -2.75
N SER A 48 -21.45 1.77 -3.83
CA SER A 48 -20.99 2.64 -4.92
C SER A 48 -20.85 4.09 -4.48
N ASP A 49 -21.79 4.59 -3.67
CA ASP A 49 -21.73 5.95 -3.12
C ASP A 49 -20.54 6.10 -2.15
N LEU A 50 -20.32 5.13 -1.26
CA LEU A 50 -19.15 5.10 -0.37
C LEU A 50 -17.84 5.21 -1.15
N ALA A 51 -17.73 4.45 -2.25
CA ALA A 51 -16.55 4.46 -3.11
C ALA A 51 -16.40 5.80 -3.86
N ASN A 52 -17.48 6.34 -4.42
CA ASN A 52 -17.45 7.59 -5.18
C ASN A 52 -17.05 8.79 -4.32
N GLU A 53 -17.51 8.82 -3.07
CA GLU A 53 -17.21 9.88 -2.10
C GLU A 53 -15.88 9.65 -1.36
N ASN A 54 -15.16 8.56 -1.64
CA ASN A 54 -13.92 8.17 -0.97
C ASN A 54 -14.06 8.12 0.56
N ILE A 55 -15.16 7.53 1.03
CA ILE A 55 -15.47 7.40 2.46
C ILE A 55 -14.57 6.33 3.08
N GLU A 56 -13.80 6.73 4.09
CA GLU A 56 -13.00 5.81 4.90
C GLU A 56 -13.88 5.17 5.98
N VAL A 57 -14.23 3.90 5.79
CA VAL A 57 -15.01 3.14 6.78
C VAL A 57 -14.06 2.56 7.83
N THR A 58 -14.14 3.08 9.06
CA THR A 58 -13.33 2.64 10.20
C THR A 58 -14.13 1.78 11.17
N THR A 59 -13.44 1.01 12.02
CA THR A 59 -14.09 0.23 13.10
C THR A 59 -14.89 1.13 14.04
N GLU A 60 -14.36 2.31 14.39
CA GLU A 60 -15.03 3.28 15.25
C GLU A 60 -16.35 3.79 14.63
N LEU A 61 -16.35 4.06 13.32
CA LEU A 61 -17.55 4.47 12.60
C LEU A 61 -18.61 3.37 12.60
N ILE A 62 -18.21 2.12 12.40
CA ILE A 62 -19.13 0.96 12.44
C ILE A 62 -19.74 0.81 13.83
N GLU A 63 -18.94 0.96 14.89
CA GLU A 63 -19.44 0.91 16.27
C GLU A 63 -20.44 2.04 16.55
N ALA A 64 -20.16 3.27 16.10
CA ALA A 64 -21.07 4.39 16.22
C ALA A 64 -22.40 4.14 15.48
N VAL A 65 -22.35 3.62 14.25
CA VAL A 65 -23.55 3.26 13.48
C VAL A 65 -24.36 2.17 14.16
N LYS A 66 -23.71 1.16 14.77
CA LYS A 66 -24.43 0.11 15.53
C LYS A 66 -25.16 0.65 16.75
N VAL A 67 -24.60 1.66 17.41
CA VAL A 67 -25.21 2.30 18.58
C VAL A 67 -26.40 3.17 18.16
N GLU A 68 -26.20 4.06 17.19
CA GLU A 68 -27.21 5.04 16.77
C GLU A 68 -28.34 4.38 15.97
N PHE A 69 -27.98 3.49 15.04
CA PHE A 69 -28.89 2.87 14.08
C PHE A 69 -29.00 1.35 14.28
N SER A 70 -29.20 0.91 15.53
CA SER A 70 -29.22 -0.52 15.90
C SER A 70 -30.18 -1.42 15.11
N SER A 71 -31.22 -0.86 14.49
CA SER A 71 -32.20 -1.59 13.67
C SER A 71 -32.00 -1.42 12.15
N SER A 72 -30.96 -0.69 11.76
CA SER A 72 -30.61 -0.42 10.36
C SER A 72 -29.69 -1.50 9.80
N PRO A 73 -29.81 -1.87 8.52
CA PRO A 73 -28.84 -2.75 7.86
C PRO A 73 -27.48 -2.08 7.61
N MET A 74 -27.35 -0.77 7.89
CA MET A 74 -26.18 0.02 7.55
C MET A 74 -24.88 -0.54 8.13
N ALA A 75 -24.89 -0.98 9.39
CA ALA A 75 -23.70 -1.54 10.02
C ALA A 75 -23.20 -2.79 9.28
N ASP A 76 -24.11 -3.69 8.91
CA ASP A 76 -23.77 -4.92 8.19
C ASP A 76 -23.28 -4.60 6.78
N MET A 77 -23.91 -3.64 6.09
CA MET A 77 -23.46 -3.17 4.78
C MET A 77 -22.07 -2.54 4.83
N LEU A 78 -21.74 -1.78 5.89
CA LEU A 78 -20.41 -1.18 6.07
C LEU A 78 -19.35 -2.26 6.36
N ILE A 79 -19.69 -3.28 7.14
CA ILE A 79 -18.82 -4.44 7.37
C ILE A 79 -18.54 -5.15 6.05
N GLU A 80 -19.59 -5.48 5.29
CA GLU A 80 -19.45 -6.15 3.99
C GLU A 80 -18.67 -5.28 3.00
N TYR A 81 -18.84 -3.96 3.04
CA TYR A 81 -18.06 -3.03 2.23
C TYR A 81 -16.57 -3.12 2.55
N ILE A 82 -16.19 -3.15 3.84
CA ILE A 82 -14.80 -3.33 4.24
C ILE A 82 -14.31 -4.70 3.77
N GLU A 83 -15.07 -5.78 3.99
CA GLU A 83 -14.66 -7.14 3.62
C GLU A 83 -14.46 -7.29 2.10
N THR A 84 -15.36 -6.72 1.30
CA THR A 84 -15.30 -6.76 -0.17
C THR A 84 -14.15 -5.90 -0.72
N ASN A 85 -13.79 -4.82 -0.02
CA ASN A 85 -12.66 -3.97 -0.37
C ASN A 85 -11.39 -4.31 0.42
N ALA A 86 -11.42 -5.36 1.24
CA ALA A 86 -10.28 -5.75 2.05
C ALA A 86 -9.19 -6.26 1.10
N VAL A 87 -8.01 -5.68 1.25
CA VAL A 87 -6.84 -6.17 0.54
C VAL A 87 -6.39 -7.47 1.20
N GLU A 88 -6.50 -8.58 0.48
CA GLU A 88 -5.96 -9.85 0.94
C GLU A 88 -4.43 -9.73 1.14
N VAL A 89 -4.00 -9.92 2.39
CA VAL A 89 -2.57 -9.97 2.74
C VAL A 89 -2.08 -11.40 2.56
N THR A 90 -1.16 -11.61 1.63
CA THR A 90 -0.57 -12.93 1.42
C THR A 90 0.36 -13.32 2.58
N ALA A 91 0.61 -14.62 2.78
CA ALA A 91 1.54 -15.09 3.81
C ALA A 91 2.96 -14.49 3.65
N ALA A 92 3.40 -14.27 2.40
CA ALA A 92 4.68 -13.62 2.12
C ALA A 92 4.69 -12.14 2.54
N GLN A 93 3.58 -11.42 2.31
CA GLN A 93 3.45 -10.02 2.76
C GLN A 93 3.36 -9.93 4.29
N GLN A 94 2.66 -10.87 4.93
CA GLN A 94 2.59 -10.96 6.38
C GLN A 94 3.99 -11.19 6.99
N GLU A 95 4.80 -12.06 6.40
CA GLU A 95 6.20 -12.25 6.81
C GLU A 95 7.00 -10.94 6.72
N VAL A 96 6.82 -10.16 5.65
CA VAL A 96 7.47 -8.85 5.51
C VAL A 96 7.06 -7.90 6.63
N MET A 97 5.77 -7.84 6.95
CA MET A 97 5.25 -7.00 8.04
C MET A 97 5.80 -7.43 9.41
N ASP A 98 5.94 -8.74 9.66
CA ASP A 98 6.44 -9.27 10.93
C ASP A 98 7.93 -9.04 11.12
N VAL A 99 8.72 -9.14 10.04
CA VAL A 99 10.18 -8.99 10.05
C VAL A 99 10.60 -7.52 10.14
N LEU A 100 9.93 -6.65 9.39
CA LEU A 100 10.25 -5.22 9.28
C LEU A 100 9.43 -4.40 10.28
N LYS A 101 9.83 -4.50 11.55
CA LYS A 101 9.16 -3.81 12.66
C LYS A 101 9.49 -2.30 12.71
N VAL A 102 8.57 -1.54 13.29
CA VAL A 102 8.73 -0.11 13.58
C VAL A 102 10.01 0.15 14.36
N GLY A 103 10.76 1.18 13.97
CA GLY A 103 12.03 1.58 14.58
C GLY A 103 13.25 0.77 14.11
N ARG A 104 13.06 -0.30 13.32
CA ARG A 104 14.18 -1.12 12.82
C ARG A 104 15.00 -0.36 11.78
N LYS A 105 16.31 -0.31 11.97
CA LYS A 105 17.26 0.23 10.99
C LYS A 105 17.51 -0.81 9.92
N VAL A 106 17.33 -0.43 8.66
CA VAL A 106 17.51 -1.33 7.52
C VAL A 106 18.15 -0.63 6.33
N SER A 107 18.63 -1.43 5.40
CA SER A 107 19.14 -1.02 4.10
C SER A 107 18.27 -1.63 3.00
N ILE A 108 17.58 -0.78 2.25
CA ILE A 108 16.72 -1.21 1.15
C ILE A 108 17.51 -1.10 -0.15
N VAL A 109 17.68 -2.22 -0.84
CA VAL A 109 18.25 -2.29 -2.19
C VAL A 109 17.12 -2.54 -3.17
N LYS A 110 16.92 -1.59 -4.09
CA LYS A 110 15.86 -1.66 -5.10
C LYS A 110 16.26 -0.92 -6.37
N LEU A 111 15.44 -1.10 -7.40
CA LEU A 111 15.42 -0.18 -8.54
C LEU A 111 14.44 0.96 -8.24
N SER A 112 14.79 2.17 -8.68
CA SER A 112 13.90 3.32 -8.61
C SER A 112 12.71 3.17 -9.56
N GLU A 113 11.74 4.09 -9.47
CA GLU A 113 10.60 4.17 -10.40
C GLU A 113 11.03 4.39 -11.87
N PHE A 114 12.27 4.86 -12.09
CA PHE A 114 12.88 5.03 -13.42
C PHE A 114 13.87 3.90 -13.77
N GLY A 115 13.94 2.86 -12.95
CA GLY A 115 14.76 1.68 -13.19
C GLY A 115 16.24 1.86 -12.85
N PHE A 116 16.59 2.80 -11.97
CA PHE A 116 17.98 3.02 -11.54
C PHE A 116 18.32 2.31 -10.24
N PRO A 117 19.54 1.75 -10.11
CA PRO A 117 20.08 1.23 -8.84
C PRO A 117 19.94 2.18 -7.66
N GLN A 118 19.41 1.69 -6.53
CA GLN A 118 19.30 2.46 -5.29
C GLN A 118 19.64 1.61 -4.06
N LEU A 119 20.39 2.22 -3.14
CA LEU A 119 20.58 1.78 -1.77
C LEU A 119 20.07 2.88 -0.84
N ILE A 120 19.10 2.54 -0.01
CA ILE A 120 18.47 3.48 0.92
C ILE A 120 18.72 2.99 2.34
N HIS A 121 19.51 3.75 3.09
CA HIS A 121 19.61 3.59 4.54
C HIS A 121 18.41 4.25 5.19
N THR A 122 17.62 3.50 5.95
CA THR A 122 16.38 4.02 6.52
C THR A 122 16.03 3.39 7.87
N VAL A 123 14.99 3.91 8.50
CA VAL A 123 14.34 3.38 9.70
C VAL A 123 12.87 3.16 9.37
N ILE A 124 12.37 1.95 9.60
CA ILE A 124 10.97 1.60 9.31
C ILE A 124 10.04 2.33 10.30
N GLU A 125 8.95 2.89 9.79
CA GLU A 125 7.90 3.52 10.61
C GLU A 125 6.59 2.75 10.55
N SER A 126 6.19 2.28 9.37
CA SER A 126 5.03 1.41 9.22
C SER A 126 5.10 0.64 7.91
N ILE A 127 4.36 -0.47 7.87
CA ILE A 127 4.16 -1.27 6.67
C ILE A 127 2.69 -1.63 6.60
N LYS A 128 2.11 -1.48 5.41
CA LYS A 128 0.75 -1.92 5.11
C LYS A 128 0.67 -2.48 3.70
N VAL A 129 -0.32 -3.33 3.46
CA VAL A 129 -0.72 -3.73 2.11
C VAL A 129 -1.97 -2.94 1.76
N ASP A 130 -1.99 -2.34 0.58
CA ASP A 130 -3.08 -1.49 0.13
C ASP A 130 -3.17 -1.51 -1.41
N ARG A 131 -4.27 -0.99 -1.95
CA ARG A 131 -4.45 -0.85 -3.39
C ARG A 131 -3.64 0.32 -3.93
N TYR A 132 -2.89 0.07 -5.01
CA TYR A 132 -2.21 1.10 -5.79
C TYR A 132 -2.53 0.95 -7.28
N ALA A 133 -3.24 1.93 -7.83
CA ALA A 133 -3.71 1.92 -9.22
C ALA A 133 -4.45 0.60 -9.56
N GLN A 134 -3.92 -0.17 -10.51
CA GLN A 134 -4.47 -1.46 -10.93
C GLN A 134 -4.08 -2.64 -10.03
N TYR A 135 -3.17 -2.45 -9.08
CA TYR A 135 -2.70 -3.52 -8.18
C TYR A 135 -3.46 -3.43 -6.86
N ASN A 136 -4.16 -4.50 -6.48
CA ASN A 136 -4.92 -4.57 -5.24
C ASN A 136 -4.09 -5.03 -4.04
N ASN A 137 -2.80 -5.34 -4.21
CA ASN A 137 -1.93 -5.95 -3.20
C ASN A 137 -0.55 -5.30 -3.16
N ALA A 138 -0.47 -3.97 -3.30
CA ALA A 138 0.81 -3.25 -3.25
C ALA A 138 1.28 -3.10 -1.80
N LEU A 139 2.59 -3.24 -1.57
CA LEU A 139 3.18 -3.10 -0.24
C LEU A 139 3.69 -1.67 -0.05
N TYR A 140 3.15 -0.98 0.94
CA TYR A 140 3.58 0.36 1.33
C TYR A 140 4.57 0.24 2.48
N ILE A 141 5.78 0.74 2.28
CA ILE A 141 6.80 0.83 3.32
C ILE A 141 6.99 2.30 3.62
N THR A 142 6.49 2.76 4.77
CA THR A 142 6.76 4.11 5.28
C THR A 142 7.99 4.07 6.18
N HIS A 143 8.94 4.93 5.88
CA HIS A 143 10.25 4.91 6.53
C HIS A 143 10.89 6.30 6.55
N LYS A 144 11.93 6.47 7.36
CA LYS A 144 12.68 7.71 7.49
C LYS A 144 14.10 7.55 6.95
N PRO A 145 14.36 7.95 5.69
CA PRO A 145 15.69 7.82 5.11
C PRO A 145 16.73 8.61 5.91
N LYS A 146 17.94 8.04 5.98
CA LYS A 146 19.08 8.64 6.65
C LYS A 146 19.34 10.05 6.09
N ARG A 147 19.51 11.02 7.00
CA ARG A 147 19.71 12.45 6.71
C ARG A 147 18.51 13.16 6.06
N LYS A 148 17.32 12.56 6.00
CA LYS A 148 16.08 13.24 5.63
C LYS A 148 15.28 13.61 6.88
N ARG A 149 14.62 14.78 6.82
CA ARG A 149 13.78 15.28 7.93
C ARG A 149 12.43 14.58 7.97
N ASN A 150 11.84 14.41 6.78
CA ASN A 150 10.51 13.86 6.60
C ASN A 150 10.55 12.35 6.37
N THR A 151 9.40 11.75 6.58
CA THR A 151 9.09 10.35 6.32
C THR A 151 8.75 10.20 4.83
N TRP A 152 9.08 9.04 4.27
CA TRP A 152 8.91 8.71 2.86
C TRP A 152 8.17 7.39 2.78
N THR A 153 7.33 7.25 1.77
CA THR A 153 6.61 6.00 1.53
C THR A 153 7.03 5.44 0.18
N ASP A 154 7.61 4.25 0.20
CA ASP A 154 7.86 3.48 -1.00
C ASP A 154 6.68 2.52 -1.24
N VAL A 155 6.10 2.58 -2.43
CA VAL A 155 5.10 1.62 -2.88
C VAL A 155 5.80 0.54 -3.70
N ILE A 156 5.79 -0.69 -3.19
CA ILE A 156 6.39 -1.84 -3.84
C ILE A 156 5.30 -2.63 -4.54
N LEU A 157 5.36 -2.65 -5.87
CA LEU A 157 4.39 -3.36 -6.70
C LEU A 157 4.72 -4.86 -6.76
N PRO A 158 3.74 -5.74 -7.02
CA PRO A 158 3.92 -7.20 -6.98
C PRO A 158 5.04 -7.73 -7.88
N TYR A 159 5.38 -7.00 -8.95
CA TYR A 159 6.43 -7.39 -9.90
C TYR A 159 7.81 -6.82 -9.57
N GLN A 160 7.91 -5.91 -8.60
CA GLN A 160 9.15 -5.25 -8.23
C GLN A 160 9.91 -6.07 -7.19
N HIS A 161 11.12 -6.51 -7.56
CA HIS A 161 12.02 -7.20 -6.64
C HIS A 161 12.77 -6.18 -5.77
N VAL A 162 12.64 -6.34 -4.46
CA VAL A 162 13.32 -5.52 -3.45
C VAL A 162 14.03 -6.42 -2.45
N THR A 163 15.27 -6.08 -2.09
CA THR A 163 15.99 -6.77 -1.02
C THR A 163 16.22 -5.84 0.16
N VAL A 164 15.97 -6.32 1.36
CA VAL A 164 16.19 -5.55 2.59
C VAL A 164 17.23 -6.26 3.44
N TYR A 165 18.24 -5.52 3.89
CA TYR A 165 19.29 -6.00 4.78
C TYR A 165 19.14 -5.38 6.17
N ASP A 166 19.52 -6.12 7.19
CA ASP A 166 19.47 -5.65 8.57
C ASP A 166 20.57 -4.61 8.83
N GLY A 167 20.22 -3.50 9.49
CA GLY A 167 21.14 -2.40 9.75
C GLY A 167 21.47 -1.56 8.51
N TRP A 168 22.44 -0.65 8.66
CA TRP A 168 22.96 0.18 7.58
C TRP A 168 24.24 -0.44 7.05
N ILE A 169 24.13 -1.15 5.93
CA ILE A 169 25.25 -1.84 5.30
C ILE A 169 26.23 -0.81 4.74
N ASP A 170 27.53 -1.03 4.95
CA ASP A 170 28.54 -0.17 4.34
C ASP A 170 28.84 -0.66 2.93
N PHE A 171 28.10 -0.12 1.95
CA PHE A 171 28.17 -0.57 0.57
C PHE A 171 28.11 0.61 -0.41
N ASP A 172 29.14 0.74 -1.24
CA ASP A 172 29.17 1.73 -2.32
C ASP A 172 28.46 1.17 -3.55
N ILE A 173 27.15 1.39 -3.59
CA ILE A 173 26.32 0.96 -4.72
C ILE A 173 26.70 1.64 -6.03
N ASP A 174 27.27 2.84 -5.97
CA ASP A 174 27.62 3.63 -7.14
C ASP A 174 28.86 3.02 -7.83
N SER A 175 29.86 2.62 -7.04
CA SER A 175 31.01 1.88 -7.56
C SER A 175 30.64 0.46 -8.00
N ALA A 176 29.72 -0.20 -7.30
CA ALA A 176 29.25 -1.54 -7.69
C ALA A 176 28.45 -1.52 -9.00
N SER A 177 27.67 -0.47 -9.24
CA SER A 177 26.74 -0.39 -10.38
C SER A 177 27.29 0.35 -11.59
N LYS A 178 28.43 1.05 -11.49
CA LYS A 178 28.99 1.85 -12.59
C LYS A 178 30.36 1.33 -13.03
N VAL A 179 30.69 1.61 -14.29
CA VAL A 179 32.02 1.43 -14.88
C VAL A 179 32.57 2.78 -15.28
N THR A 180 33.85 3.01 -15.02
CA THR A 180 34.56 4.21 -15.47
C THR A 180 34.98 4.02 -16.91
N LEU A 181 34.45 4.85 -17.81
CA LEU A 181 34.82 4.81 -19.23
C LEU A 181 36.11 5.59 -19.49
N ARG A 182 36.23 6.77 -18.87
CA ARG A 182 37.39 7.66 -18.98
C ARG A 182 37.55 8.45 -17.70
N SER A 183 38.79 8.64 -17.26
CA SER A 183 39.12 9.51 -16.13
C SER A 183 40.41 10.26 -16.45
N ASN A 184 40.41 11.58 -16.23
CA ASN A 184 41.56 12.45 -16.32
C ASN A 184 41.53 13.46 -15.16
N GLU A 185 42.51 14.37 -15.10
CA GLU A 185 42.63 15.36 -14.01
C GLU A 185 41.42 16.29 -13.84
N ARG A 186 40.56 16.45 -14.87
CA ARG A 186 39.44 17.39 -14.86
C ARG A 186 38.08 16.72 -14.77
N VAL A 187 37.93 15.52 -15.35
CA VAL A 187 36.63 14.85 -15.52
C VAL A 187 36.78 13.34 -15.39
N THR A 188 35.80 12.74 -14.71
CA THR A 188 35.56 11.29 -14.73
C THR A 188 34.19 11.01 -15.34
N VAL A 189 34.17 10.21 -16.40
CA VAL A 189 32.95 9.75 -17.07
C VAL A 189 32.66 8.32 -16.64
N LYS A 190 31.49 8.12 -16.04
CA LYS A 190 31.00 6.81 -15.60
C LYS A 190 29.72 6.44 -16.36
N GLN A 191 29.53 5.15 -16.59
CA GLN A 191 28.31 4.60 -17.17
C GLN A 191 27.78 3.50 -16.25
N SER A 192 26.45 3.37 -16.15
CA SER A 192 25.83 2.22 -15.46
C SER A 192 26.19 0.90 -16.17
N LYS A 193 26.46 -0.15 -15.40
CA LYS A 193 26.57 -1.54 -15.89
C LYS A 193 25.23 -2.09 -16.37
N TYR A 194 24.14 -1.48 -15.91
CA TYR A 194 22.77 -1.93 -16.08
C TYR A 194 21.99 -0.97 -16.97
N GLY A 195 21.13 -1.54 -17.82
CA GLY A 195 20.03 -0.79 -18.43
C GLY A 195 18.93 -0.47 -17.41
N SER A 196 17.95 0.35 -17.81
CA SER A 196 16.78 0.60 -16.97
C SER A 196 16.03 -0.69 -16.68
N PHE A 197 15.70 -0.90 -15.41
CA PHE A 197 14.96 -2.08 -14.92
C PHE A 197 15.66 -3.43 -15.17
N ASP A 198 16.99 -3.43 -15.32
CA ASP A 198 17.74 -4.68 -15.54
C ASP A 198 17.71 -5.56 -14.27
N PRO A 199 17.10 -6.77 -14.33
CA PRO A 199 16.95 -7.63 -13.16
C PRO A 199 18.29 -8.16 -12.63
N ARG A 200 19.36 -8.11 -13.44
CA ARG A 200 20.71 -8.55 -13.03
C ARG A 200 21.26 -7.71 -11.90
N PHE A 201 20.83 -6.45 -11.78
CA PHE A 201 21.30 -5.55 -10.73
C PHE A 201 21.13 -6.16 -9.33
N ILE A 202 19.91 -6.57 -8.95
CA ILE A 202 19.68 -7.09 -7.60
C ILE A 202 20.47 -8.37 -7.35
N GLN A 203 20.55 -9.26 -8.35
CA GLN A 203 21.29 -10.52 -8.26
C GLN A 203 22.80 -10.27 -8.06
N ASP A 204 23.38 -9.36 -8.83
CA ASP A 204 24.80 -9.00 -8.73
C ASP A 204 25.10 -8.37 -7.36
N ILE A 205 24.25 -7.45 -6.89
CA ILE A 205 24.45 -6.83 -5.58
C ILE A 205 24.38 -7.86 -4.44
N GLN A 206 23.42 -8.79 -4.49
CA GLN A 206 23.34 -9.90 -3.53
C GLN A 206 24.61 -10.76 -3.54
N SER A 207 25.17 -11.03 -4.72
CA SER A 207 26.40 -11.81 -4.86
C SER A 207 27.64 -11.10 -4.29
N ILE A 208 27.71 -9.77 -4.42
CA ILE A 208 28.83 -8.95 -3.94
C ILE A 208 28.76 -8.77 -2.42
N LEU A 209 27.56 -8.51 -1.88
CA LEU A 209 27.40 -8.09 -0.49
C LEU A 209 27.82 -9.14 0.54
N SER A 210 27.89 -10.43 0.19
CA SER A 210 28.27 -11.54 1.11
C SER A 210 27.48 -11.58 2.44
N VAL A 211 26.41 -10.79 2.56
CA VAL A 211 25.54 -10.66 3.71
C VAL A 211 24.20 -11.23 3.30
N THR A 212 23.63 -12.10 4.11
CA THR A 212 22.30 -12.65 3.87
C THR A 212 21.26 -11.54 4.03
N PRO A 213 20.35 -11.33 3.05
CA PRO A 213 19.29 -10.35 3.21
C PRO A 213 18.37 -10.76 4.36
N LEU A 214 17.88 -9.75 5.08
CA LEU A 214 16.88 -9.93 6.13
C LEU A 214 15.57 -10.45 5.53
N ILE A 215 15.15 -9.88 4.39
CA ILE A 215 14.02 -10.35 3.61
C ILE A 215 14.17 -9.96 2.13
N SER A 216 13.64 -10.79 1.25
CA SER A 216 13.56 -10.52 -0.20
C SER A 216 12.10 -10.50 -0.63
N ILE A 217 11.62 -9.36 -1.10
CA ILE A 217 10.23 -9.12 -1.48
C ILE A 217 10.09 -9.39 -2.98
N ASN A 218 9.09 -10.19 -3.36
CA ASN A 218 8.79 -10.57 -4.75
C ASN A 218 9.98 -11.22 -5.49
N SER A 219 10.82 -11.98 -4.77
CA SER A 219 11.97 -12.67 -5.37
C SER A 219 11.57 -13.82 -6.31
N ARG A 220 10.35 -14.34 -6.14
CA ARG A 220 9.72 -15.31 -7.04
C ARG A 220 8.89 -14.54 -8.07
N LYS A 221 9.08 -14.85 -9.36
CA LYS A 221 8.12 -14.49 -10.42
C LYS A 221 6.83 -15.25 -10.14
N GLU A 222 6.00 -14.75 -9.24
CA GLU A 222 4.60 -15.13 -9.28
C GLU A 222 4.08 -14.64 -10.64
N ALA A 223 3.58 -15.58 -11.42
CA ALA A 223 2.99 -15.27 -12.71
C ALA A 223 1.86 -14.27 -12.44
N ILE A 224 2.04 -13.04 -12.89
CA ILE A 224 1.02 -12.01 -12.81
C ILE A 224 -0.11 -12.48 -13.74
N THR A 225 -1.14 -13.08 -13.17
CA THR A 225 -2.41 -13.25 -13.87
C THR A 225 -3.12 -11.91 -13.80
N CYS A 226 -3.10 -11.19 -14.92
CA CYS A 226 -3.94 -10.02 -15.17
C CYS A 226 -5.42 -10.43 -15.20
#